data_AF-A0A229T1W2-F1
#
_entry.id   AF-A0A229T1W2-F1
#
_cell.length_a   1.000
_cell.length_b   1.000
_cell.length_c   1.000
_cell.angle_alpha   90.00
_cell.angle_beta   90.00
_cell.angle_gamma   90.00
#
_symmetry.space_group_name_H-M   'P 1'
#
loop_
_entity.id
_entity.type
_entity.pdbx_description
1 polymer ?
#
loop_
_entity_poly.entity_id
_entity_poly.type
_entity_poly.pdbx_seq_one_letter_code
_entity_poly.pdbx_strand_id
1 'polypeptide(L)' 'MDMRDHLREVADFNVPVTSAEDTEMIAAQRRRAVRAVASAAADAEDCALLLDALGLKPAEGITPVPAQRLG' A
#
# COMPACT_ATOMS: atom_id res chain seq x y z
N MET A 1 -8.90 -7.93 -38.59
CA MET A 1 -8.91 -7.43 -37.20
C MET A 1 -10.31 -7.64 -36.68
N ASP A 2 -10.53 -8.77 -36.01
CA ASP A 2 -11.86 -9.20 -35.56
C ASP A 2 -12.20 -8.55 -34.23
N MET A 3 -13.42 -8.02 -34.12
CA MET A 3 -13.94 -7.31 -32.93
C MET A 3 -13.89 -8.19 -31.67
N ARG A 4 -13.94 -9.52 -31.83
CA ARG A 4 -13.84 -10.50 -30.74
C ARG A 4 -12.43 -10.59 -30.14
N ASP A 5 -11.38 -10.41 -30.94
CA ASP A 5 -10.00 -10.39 -30.44
C ASP A 5 -9.80 -9.16 -29.55
N HIS A 6 -10.33 -8.01 -29.99
CA HIS A 6 -10.23 -6.77 -29.23
C HIS A 6 -10.90 -6.87 -27.86
N LEU A 7 -12.11 -7.45 -27.77
CA LEU A 7 -12.81 -7.63 -26.50
C LEU A 7 -12.07 -8.56 -25.52
N ARG A 8 -11.30 -9.53 -26.01
CA ARG A 8 -10.53 -10.43 -25.15
C ARG A 8 -9.29 -9.74 -24.57
N GLU A 9 -8.63 -8.89 -25.36
CA GLU A 9 -7.48 -8.10 -24.92
C GLU A 9 -7.85 -7.09 -23.80
N VAL A 10 -9.02 -6.45 -23.89
CA VAL A 10 -9.48 -5.53 -22.82
C VAL A 10 -9.83 -6.27 -21.52
N ALA A 11 -10.23 -7.54 -21.60
CA ALA A 11 -10.59 -8.34 -20.43
C ALA A 11 -9.35 -8.82 -19.65
N ASP A 12 -8.28 -9.18 -20.35
CA ASP A 12 -6.99 -9.53 -19.73
C ASP A 12 -6.36 -8.32 -19.01
N PHE A 13 -6.55 -7.11 -19.54
CA PHE A 13 -6.09 -5.87 -18.88
C PHE A 13 -6.85 -5.56 -17.58
N ASN A 14 -8.08 -6.06 -17.45
CA ASN A 14 -8.97 -5.79 -16.32
C ASN A 14 -9.03 -6.95 -15.31
N VAL A 15 -8.13 -7.94 -15.40
CA VAL A 15 -8.00 -8.96 -14.36
C VAL A 15 -7.46 -8.25 -13.09
N PRO A 16 -8.23 -8.19 -12.00
CA PRO A 16 -7.68 -7.71 -10.74
C PRO A 16 -6.62 -8.71 -10.31
N VAL A 17 -5.35 -8.32 -10.45
CA VAL A 17 -4.22 -8.97 -9.78
C VAL A 17 -4.43 -8.75 -8.28
N THR A 18 -5.20 -9.64 -7.68
CA THR A 18 -5.50 -9.69 -6.26
C THR A 18 -5.18 -11.08 -5.75
N SER A 19 -3.93 -11.52 -5.93
CA SER A 19 -3.43 -12.64 -5.14
C SER A 19 -3.18 -12.16 -3.70
N ALA A 20 -3.20 -13.09 -2.75
CA ALA A 20 -2.89 -12.78 -1.35
C ALA A 20 -1.50 -12.14 -1.21
N GLU A 21 -0.54 -12.58 -2.04
CA GLU A 21 0.82 -12.05 -2.10
C GLU A 21 0.85 -10.58 -2.57
N ASP A 22 0.02 -10.21 -3.55
CA ASP A 22 -0.10 -8.82 -4.00
C ASP A 22 -0.65 -7.93 -2.89
N THR A 23 -1.62 -8.46 -2.13
CA THR A 23 -2.21 -7.74 -1.00
C THR A 23 -1.19 -7.51 0.11
N GLU A 24 -0.35 -8.50 0.43
CA GLU A 24 0.73 -8.36 1.40
C GLU A 24 1.85 -7.41 0.93
N MET A 25 2.20 -7.47 -0.36
CA MET A 25 3.16 -6.53 -0.96
C MET A 25 2.65 -5.09 -0.92
N ILE A 26 1.37 -4.86 -1.30
CA ILE A 26 0.72 -3.56 -1.22
C ILE A 26 0.69 -3.07 0.22
N ALA A 27 0.31 -3.93 1.17
CA ALA A 27 0.33 -3.58 2.59
C ALA A 27 1.74 -3.16 3.01
N ALA A 28 2.78 -3.97 2.71
CA ALA A 28 4.17 -3.67 3.02
C ALA A 28 4.66 -2.34 2.41
N GLN A 29 4.27 -2.06 1.16
CA GLN A 29 4.57 -0.80 0.49
C GLN A 29 3.92 0.39 1.22
N ARG A 30 2.65 0.25 1.60
CA ARG A 30 1.94 1.29 2.37
C ARG A 30 2.57 1.52 3.73
N ARG A 31 2.96 0.47 4.46
CA ARG A 31 3.71 0.61 5.74
C ARG A 31 5.01 1.40 5.56
N ARG A 32 5.75 1.11 4.48
CA ARG A 32 7.00 1.79 4.17
C ARG A 32 6.77 3.26 3.83
N ALA A 33 5.73 3.55 3.04
CA ALA A 33 5.34 4.91 2.71
C ALA A 33 4.97 5.71 3.98
N VAL A 34 4.15 5.16 4.87
CA VAL A 34 3.79 5.79 6.15
C VAL A 34 5.05 6.11 6.98
N ARG A 35 5.99 5.16 7.09
CA ARG A 35 7.24 5.39 7.81
C ARG A 35 8.11 6.47 7.19
N ALA A 36 8.19 6.51 5.86
CA ALA A 36 8.96 7.53 5.15
C ALA A 36 8.37 8.93 5.41
N VAL A 37 7.04 9.07 5.31
CA VAL A 37 6.33 10.32 5.62
C VAL A 37 6.57 10.72 7.07
N ALA A 38 6.37 9.81 8.02
CA ALA A 38 6.59 10.09 9.44
C ALA A 38 8.05 10.51 9.75
N SER A 39 9.04 9.98 9.02
CA SER A 39 10.44 10.37 9.17
C SER A 39 10.79 11.72 8.53
N ALA A 40 10.00 12.17 7.55
CA ALA A 40 10.23 13.41 6.81
C ALA A 40 9.41 14.59 7.35
N ALA A 41 8.30 14.31 8.04
CA ALA A 41 7.42 15.32 8.60
C ALA A 41 8.08 16.11 9.74
N ALA A 42 7.76 17.39 9.84
CA ALA A 42 8.30 18.27 10.89
C ALA A 42 7.62 18.04 12.25
N ASP A 43 6.32 17.76 12.24
CA ASP A 43 5.52 17.51 13.42
C ASP A 43 4.35 16.54 13.11
N ALA A 44 3.54 16.25 14.13
CA ALA A 44 2.43 15.31 14.03
C ALA A 44 1.31 15.80 13.10
N GLU A 45 1.11 17.11 12.99
CA GLU A 45 0.05 17.70 12.19
C GLU A 45 0.42 17.70 10.71
N ASP A 46 1.67 18.07 10.39
CA ASP A 46 2.27 17.95 9.06
C ASP A 46 2.26 16.50 8.56
N CYS A 47 2.62 15.55 9.43
CA CYS A 47 2.53 14.12 9.12
C CYS A 47 1.11 13.70 8.75
N ALA A 48 0.10 14.16 9.50
CA ALA A 48 -1.30 13.83 9.23
C ALA A 48 -1.76 14.38 7.86
N LEU A 49 -1.39 15.62 7.53
CA LEU A 49 -1.70 16.24 6.24
C LEU A 49 -1.05 15.51 5.07
N LEU A 50 0.23 15.13 5.20
CA LEU A 50 0.94 14.39 4.17
C LEU A 50 0.38 12.99 3.95
N LEU A 51 -0.02 12.30 5.03
CA LEU A 51 -0.65 10.99 4.93
C LEU A 51 -2.04 11.06 4.27
N ASP A 52 -2.84 12.06 4.63
CA ASP A 52 -4.16 12.29 4.05
C ASP A 52 -4.08 12.58 2.54
N ALA A 53 -3.14 13.43 2.13
CA ALA A 53 -2.86 13.72 0.71
C ALA A 53 -2.49 12.47 -0.11
N LEU A 54 -1.92 11.45 0.54
CA LEU A 54 -1.54 10.17 -0.08
C LEU A 54 -2.62 9.08 0.09
N GLY A 55 -3.73 9.35 0.78
CA GLY A 55 -4.76 8.37 1.12
C GLY A 55 -4.24 7.23 2.02
N LEU A 56 -3.23 7.51 2.83
CA LEU A 56 -2.61 6.59 3.77
C LEU A 56 -3.18 6.81 5.17
N LYS A 57 -3.34 5.72 5.93
CA LYS A 57 -3.74 5.81 7.34
C LYS A 57 -2.52 5.64 8.25
N PRO A 58 -2.40 6.42 9.34
CA PRO A 58 -1.32 6.25 10.32
C PRO A 58 -1.23 4.83 10.88
N ALA A 59 -2.38 4.18 11.07
CA ALA A 59 -2.49 2.80 11.56
C ALA A 59 -1.77 1.78 10.67
N GLU A 60 -1.57 2.08 9.38
CA GLU A 60 -0.86 1.19 8.47
C GLU A 60 0.64 1.17 8.73
N GLY A 61 1.22 2.20 9.37
CA GLY A 61 2.63 2.20 9.76
C GLY A 61 2.96 1.24 10.92
N ILE A 62 1.93 0.79 11.65
CA ILE A 62 2.08 -0.04 12.84
C ILE A 62 2.39 -1.47 12.40
N THR A 63 3.61 -1.93 12.68
CA THR A 63 3.95 -3.35 12.63
C THR A 63 3.89 -3.91 14.03
N PRO A 64 3.24 -5.07 14.28
CA PRO A 64 3.42 -5.77 15.53
C PRO A 64 4.92 -6.08 15.66
N VAL A 65 5.58 -5.43 16.62
CA VAL A 65 6.95 -5.80 16.98
C VAL A 65 6.86 -7.23 17.50
N PRO A 66 7.54 -8.22 16.91
CA PRO A 66 7.57 -9.55 17.47
C PRO A 66 8.13 -9.42 18.89
N ALA A 67 7.39 -9.90 19.88
CA ALA A 67 7.78 -9.84 21.28
C ALA A 67 9.22 -10.33 21.39
N GLN A 68 10.11 -9.43 21.77
CA GLN A 68 11.53 -9.73 21.88
C GLN A 68 11.62 -10.90 22.88
N ARG A 69 12.17 -12.06 22.46
CA ARG A 69 12.39 -13.17 23.39
C ARG A 69 13.35 -12.66 24.46
N LEU A 70 12.79 -12.30 25.61
CA LEU A 70 13.54 -12.03 26.82
C LEU A 70 14.20 -13.36 27.21
N GLY A 71 15.51 -13.47 26.96
CA GLY A 71 16.36 -14.57 27.38
C GLY A 71 17.20 -14.17 28.57
#